data_AF-A0A930YB26-F1
#
_entry.id   AF-A0A930YB26-F1
#
_cell.length_a   1.000
_cell.length_b   1.000
_cell.length_c   1.000
_cell.angle_alpha   90.00
_cell.angle_beta   90.00
_cell.angle_gamma   90.00
#
_symmetry.space_group_name_H-M   'P 1'
#
loop_
_entity.id
_entity.type
_entity.pdbx_description
1 polymer ?
#
loop_
_entity_poly.entity_id
_entity_poly.type
_entity_poly.pdbx_seq_one_letter_code
_entity_poly.pdbx_strand_id
1 'polypeptide(L)'
;MSRRRHVGLILALLFVVLPLVEVYVIVQVGQVIGAFWTITLLVVDSVLGAMIVRREGARAWRALVETLSAGRLPARELADGGLVLIGGTLLLTPGFVTDAFGALLVLPVTRPLFRGALTEIVAARIASPRARRPGSDRTRGDVVEGEVVDPEKPED
;
A
#
# COMPACT_ATOMS: atom_id res chain seq x y z
N MET A 1 11.52 21.69 0.37
CA MET A 1 10.69 21.42 -0.83
C MET A 1 11.33 20.47 -1.86
N SER A 2 12.59 20.02 -1.74
CA SER A 2 13.22 19.15 -2.76
C SER A 2 12.83 17.66 -2.68
N ARG A 3 12.55 17.14 -1.48
CA ARG A 3 12.22 15.70 -1.31
C ARG A 3 10.99 15.24 -2.11
N ARG A 4 9.96 16.09 -2.25
CA ARG A 4 8.76 15.78 -3.06
C ARG A 4 9.04 15.82 -4.56
N ARG A 5 9.91 16.73 -5.02
CA ARG A 5 10.32 16.83 -6.43
C ARG A 5 11.14 15.62 -6.87
N HIS A 6 12.05 15.16 -6.02
CA HIS A 6 12.84 13.95 -6.30
C HIS A 6 11.97 12.70 -6.35
N VAL A 7 10.99 12.56 -5.45
CA VAL A 7 10.06 11.42 -5.51
C VAL A 7 9.25 11.41 -6.82
N GLY A 8 8.75 12.56 -7.27
CA GLY A 8 8.05 12.65 -8.55
C GLY A 8 8.94 12.30 -9.74
N LEU A 9 10.17 12.78 -9.76
CA LEU A 9 11.16 12.45 -10.79
C LEU A 9 11.54 10.96 -10.79
N ILE A 10 11.70 10.36 -9.61
CA ILE A 10 11.99 8.93 -9.47
C ILE A 10 10.83 8.09 -10.01
N LEU A 11 9.58 8.43 -9.67
CA LEU A 11 8.40 7.73 -10.18
C LEU A 11 8.27 7.85 -11.71
N ALA A 12 8.50 9.05 -12.25
CA ALA A 12 8.50 9.28 -13.70
C ALA A 12 9.60 8.49 -14.41
N LEU A 13 10.81 8.45 -13.84
CA LEU A 13 11.91 7.65 -14.35
C LEU A 13 11.57 6.16 -14.34
N LEU A 14 11.04 5.65 -13.23
CA LEU A 14 10.64 4.25 -13.10
C LEU A 14 9.58 3.88 -14.14
N PHE A 15 8.58 4.75 -14.35
CA PHE A 15 7.52 4.54 -15.34
C PHE A 15 8.04 4.43 -16.77
N VAL A 16 9.14 5.09 -17.11
CA VAL A 16 9.76 5.01 -18.45
C VAL A 16 10.75 3.84 -18.55
N VAL A 17 11.61 3.67 -17.54
CA VAL A 17 12.69 2.67 -17.57
C VAL A 17 12.13 1.25 -17.47
N LEU A 18 11.11 1.04 -16.64
CA LEU A 18 10.52 -0.29 -16.42
C LEU A 18 9.99 -0.93 -17.73
N PRO A 19 9.11 -0.28 -18.53
CA PRO A 19 8.65 -0.86 -19.79
C PRO A 19 9.76 -0.99 -20.84
N LEU A 20 10.77 -0.11 -20.84
CA LEU A 20 11.94 -0.25 -21.72
C LEU A 20 12.72 -1.53 -21.44
N VAL A 21 12.98 -1.82 -20.16
CA VAL A 21 13.63 -3.05 -19.72
C VAL A 21 12.78 -4.27 -20.08
N GLU A 22 11.47 -4.18 -19.90
CA GLU A 22 10.52 -5.26 -20.22
C GLU A 22 10.58 -5.62 -21.72
N VAL A 23 10.47 -4.62 -22.59
CA VAL A 23 10.56 -4.81 -24.05
C VAL A 23 11.93 -5.37 -24.44
N TYR A 24 13.01 -4.89 -23.84
CA TYR A 24 14.35 -5.42 -24.10
C TYR A 24 14.45 -6.91 -23.76
N VAL A 25 13.95 -7.33 -22.60
CA VAL A 25 13.98 -8.74 -22.17
C VAL A 25 13.09 -9.60 -23.09
N ILE A 26 11.88 -9.14 -23.42
CA ILE A 26 10.98 -9.87 -24.34
C ILE A 26 11.65 -10.08 -25.69
N VAL A 27 12.33 -9.05 -26.23
CA VAL A 27 13.07 -9.18 -27.49
C VAL A 27 14.20 -10.18 -27.36
N GLN A 28 15.02 -10.12 -26.30
CA GLN A 28 16.11 -11.06 -26.08
C GLN A 28 15.61 -12.51 -25.99
N VAL A 29 14.57 -12.77 -25.21
CA VAL A 29 13.94 -14.09 -25.13
C VAL A 29 13.39 -14.52 -26.49
N GLY A 30 12.69 -13.61 -27.18
CA GLY A 30 12.18 -13.83 -28.53
C GLY A 30 13.23 -14.20 -29.57
N GLN A 31 14.46 -13.68 -29.45
CA GLN A 31 15.58 -14.07 -30.31
C GLN A 31 16.12 -15.47 -29.99
N VAL A 32 16.04 -15.93 -28.73
CA VAL A 32 16.58 -17.23 -28.30
C VAL A 32 15.61 -18.37 -28.60
N ILE A 33 14.32 -18.21 -28.26
CA ILE A 33 13.31 -19.28 -28.36
C ILE A 33 12.26 -19.05 -29.46
N GLY A 34 12.23 -17.86 -30.08
CA GLY A 34 11.26 -17.49 -31.09
C GLY A 34 10.04 -16.74 -30.53
N ALA A 35 9.43 -15.91 -31.37
CA ALA A 35 8.31 -15.04 -30.97
C ALA A 35 7.07 -15.81 -30.49
N PHE A 36 6.70 -16.89 -31.19
CA PHE A 36 5.53 -17.70 -30.83
C PHE A 36 5.62 -18.30 -29.42
N TRP A 37 6.77 -18.90 -29.11
CA TRP A 37 7.03 -19.48 -27.78
C TRP A 37 7.10 -18.41 -26.69
N THR A 38 7.68 -17.25 -27.00
CA THR A 38 7.74 -16.12 -26.07
C THR A 38 6.35 -15.59 -25.71
N ILE A 39 5.47 -15.44 -26.70
CA ILE A 39 4.07 -15.03 -26.47
C ILE A 39 3.33 -16.09 -25.65
N THR A 40 3.54 -17.37 -25.94
CA THR A 40 2.90 -18.46 -25.19
C THR A 40 3.35 -18.45 -23.72
N LEU A 41 4.65 -18.26 -23.47
CA LEU A 41 5.17 -18.13 -22.10
C LEU A 41 4.57 -16.94 -21.36
N LEU A 42 4.50 -15.76 -21.99
CA LEU A 42 3.87 -14.57 -21.39
C LEU A 42 2.41 -14.82 -21.02
N VAL A 43 1.65 -15.49 -21.89
CA VAL A 43 0.24 -15.83 -21.62
C VAL A 43 0.14 -16.83 -20.46
N VAL A 44 0.96 -17.88 -20.46
CA VAL A 44 0.96 -18.88 -19.38
C VAL A 44 1.33 -18.24 -18.05
N ASP A 45 2.35 -17.39 -18.02
CA ASP A 45 2.80 -16.71 -16.81
C ASP A 45 1.74 -15.74 -16.28
N SER A 46 1.12 -14.96 -17.17
CA SER A 46 0.00 -14.06 -16.81
C SER A 46 -1.18 -14.82 -16.19
N VAL A 47 -1.52 -16.00 -16.74
CA VAL A 47 -2.58 -16.86 -16.20
C VAL A 47 -2.20 -17.38 -14.82
N LEU A 48 -0.95 -17.84 -14.64
CA LEU A 48 -0.44 -18.29 -13.34
C LEU A 48 -0.47 -17.15 -12.33
N GLY A 49 -0.03 -15.95 -12.71
CA GLY A 49 -0.06 -14.76 -11.87
C GLY A 49 -1.48 -14.41 -11.45
N ALA A 50 -2.42 -14.36 -12.39
CA ALA A 50 -3.83 -14.13 -12.11
C ALA A 50 -4.41 -15.19 -11.16
N MET A 51 -4.02 -16.47 -11.30
CA MET A 51 -4.44 -17.53 -10.39
C MET A 51 -3.90 -17.32 -8.97
N ILE A 52 -2.65 -16.90 -8.81
CA ILE A 52 -2.05 -16.60 -7.51
C ILE A 52 -2.77 -15.41 -6.86
N VAL A 53 -2.96 -14.32 -7.60
CA VAL A 53 -3.65 -13.11 -7.13
C VAL A 53 -5.08 -13.42 -6.71
N ARG A 54 -5.81 -14.24 -7.47
CA ARG A 54 -7.16 -14.68 -7.12
C ARG A 54 -7.18 -15.47 -5.80
N ARG A 55 -6.18 -16.31 -5.55
CA ARG A 55 -6.07 -17.09 -4.31
C ARG A 55 -5.72 -16.21 -3.12
N GLU A 56 -4.65 -15.43 -3.20
CA GLU A 56 -4.18 -14.60 -2.08
C GLU A 56 -5.10 -13.39 -1.84
N GLY A 57 -5.70 -12.83 -2.89
CA GLY A 57 -6.68 -11.75 -2.79
C GLY A 57 -7.93 -12.19 -2.06
N ALA A 58 -8.44 -13.39 -2.37
CA ALA A 58 -9.58 -13.96 -1.67
C ALA A 58 -9.27 -14.25 -0.18
N ARG A 59 -8.04 -14.65 0.15
CA ARG A 59 -7.62 -14.84 1.56
C ARG A 59 -7.51 -13.52 2.30
N ALA A 60 -6.85 -12.51 1.72
CA ALA A 60 -6.71 -11.18 2.31
C ALA A 60 -8.07 -10.53 2.54
N TRP A 61 -8.98 -10.65 1.57
CA TRP A 61 -10.35 -10.16 1.69
C TRP A 61 -11.13 -10.84 2.81
N ARG A 62 -11.05 -12.18 2.92
CA ARG A 62 -11.70 -12.92 4.01
C ARG A 62 -11.17 -12.51 5.38
N ALA A 63 -9.85 -12.41 5.54
CA ALA A 63 -9.23 -11.98 6.80
C ALA A 63 -9.64 -10.55 7.20
N LEU A 64 -9.75 -9.64 6.22
CA LEU A 64 -10.23 -8.29 6.43
C LEU A 64 -11.68 -8.28 6.95
N VAL A 65 -12.59 -9.01 6.28
CA VAL A 65 -14.00 -9.10 6.68
C VAL A 65 -14.14 -9.73 8.07
N GLU A 66 -13.40 -10.80 8.35
CA GLU A 66 -13.42 -11.48 9.65
C GLU A 66 -12.96 -10.56 10.78
N THR A 67 -11.87 -9.81 10.56
CA THR A 67 -11.33 -8.87 11.56
C THR A 67 -12.27 -7.69 11.82
N LEU A 68 -12.91 -7.16 10.78
CA LEU A 68 -13.94 -6.13 10.89
C LEU A 68 -15.19 -6.63 11.61
N SER A 69 -15.64 -7.85 11.31
CA SER A 69 -16.80 -8.47 11.98
C SER A 69 -16.55 -8.72 13.46
N ALA A 70 -15.29 -8.92 13.85
CA ALA A 70 -14.86 -9.04 15.24
C ALA A 70 -14.70 -7.68 15.97
N GLY A 71 -15.03 -6.56 15.33
CA GLY A 71 -14.92 -5.21 15.90
C GLY A 71 -13.47 -4.74 16.12
N ARG A 72 -12.49 -5.38 15.48
CA ARG A 72 -11.06 -5.05 15.61
C ARG A 72 -10.59 -4.20 14.45
N LEU A 73 -9.59 -3.34 14.69
CA LEU A 73 -8.94 -2.53 13.65
C LEU A 73 -8.04 -3.41 12.76
N PRO A 74 -8.33 -3.57 11.46
CA PRO A 74 -7.67 -4.53 10.59
C PRO A 74 -6.40 -3.98 9.93
N ALA A 75 -5.49 -3.38 10.71
CA ALA A 75 -4.32 -2.69 10.15
C ALA A 75 -3.39 -3.64 9.36
N ARG A 76 -3.30 -4.91 9.78
CA ARG A 76 -2.44 -5.92 9.14
C ARG A 76 -3.07 -6.45 7.85
N GLU A 77 -4.37 -6.65 7.88
CA GLU A 77 -5.15 -7.21 6.77
C GLU A 77 -5.27 -6.17 5.65
N LEU A 78 -5.33 -4.88 5.98
CA LEU A 78 -5.25 -3.78 5.01
C LEU A 78 -3.89 -3.72 4.31
N ALA A 79 -2.79 -3.90 5.04
CA ALA A 79 -1.45 -3.96 4.45
C ALA A 79 -1.29 -5.18 3.53
N ASP A 80 -1.78 -6.34 3.98
CA ASP A 80 -1.76 -7.58 3.21
C ASP A 80 -2.64 -7.48 1.96
N GLY A 81 -3.81 -6.86 2.04
CA GLY A 81 -4.67 -6.58 0.90
C GLY A 81 -4.04 -5.59 -0.08
N GLY A 82 -3.40 -4.54 0.41
CA GLY A 82 -2.66 -3.57 -0.40
C GLY A 82 -1.51 -4.21 -1.17
N LEU A 83 -0.73 -5.10 -0.53
CA LEU A 83 0.33 -5.85 -1.19
C LEU A 83 -0.20 -6.76 -2.31
N VAL A 84 -1.33 -7.43 -2.09
CA VAL A 84 -1.96 -8.26 -3.12
C VAL A 84 -2.49 -7.43 -4.28
N LEU A 85 -3.06 -6.25 -4.03
CA LEU A 85 -3.52 -5.36 -5.10
C LEU A 85 -2.34 -4.82 -5.93
N ILE A 86 -1.27 -4.36 -5.27
CA ILE A 86 -0.09 -3.84 -5.96
C ILE A 86 0.59 -4.97 -6.74
N GLY A 87 0.89 -6.09 -6.08
CA GLY A 87 1.50 -7.26 -6.72
C GLY A 87 0.63 -7.83 -7.83
N GLY A 88 -0.69 -7.86 -7.64
CA GLY A 88 -1.61 -8.35 -8.66
C GLY A 88 -1.77 -7.42 -9.86
N THR A 89 -1.68 -6.10 -9.67
CA THR A 89 -1.64 -5.14 -10.79
C THR A 89 -0.36 -5.31 -11.61
N LEU A 90 0.77 -5.58 -10.95
CA LEU A 90 2.05 -5.90 -11.60
C LEU A 90 1.92 -7.21 -12.41
N LEU A 91 1.43 -8.30 -11.80
CA LEU A 91 1.23 -9.62 -12.43
C LEU A 91 0.16 -9.66 -13.55
N LEU A 92 -0.74 -8.68 -13.58
CA LEU A 92 -1.73 -8.54 -14.66
C LEU A 92 -1.13 -7.82 -15.88
N THR A 93 0.01 -7.16 -15.72
CA THR A 93 0.74 -6.52 -16.80
C THR A 93 1.76 -7.52 -17.34
N PRO A 94 1.48 -8.22 -18.45
CA PRO A 94 2.34 -9.32 -18.92
C PRO A 94 3.76 -8.81 -19.16
N GLY A 95 4.72 -9.33 -18.41
CA GLY A 95 6.12 -8.95 -18.51
C GLY A 95 7.01 -9.84 -17.65
N PHE A 96 8.00 -10.50 -18.26
CA PHE A 96 8.94 -11.39 -17.55
C PHE A 96 9.56 -10.80 -16.27
N VAL A 97 9.93 -9.51 -16.28
CA VAL A 97 10.54 -8.85 -15.12
C VAL A 97 9.44 -8.47 -14.12
N THR A 98 8.39 -7.83 -14.61
CA THR A 98 7.27 -7.36 -13.78
C THR A 98 6.53 -8.53 -13.11
N ASP A 99 6.38 -9.66 -13.78
CA ASP A 99 5.77 -10.91 -13.29
C ASP A 99 6.64 -11.55 -12.21
N ALA A 100 7.97 -11.56 -12.37
CA ALA A 100 8.88 -12.05 -11.32
C ALA A 100 8.79 -11.19 -10.05
N PHE A 101 8.78 -9.86 -10.18
CA PHE A 101 8.61 -8.95 -9.05
C PHE A 101 7.21 -9.04 -8.42
N GLY A 102 6.16 -9.13 -9.24
CA GLY A 102 4.79 -9.28 -8.78
C GLY A 102 4.58 -10.62 -8.06
N ALA A 103 5.11 -11.72 -8.58
CA ALA A 103 5.09 -13.03 -7.92
C ALA A 103 5.82 -12.97 -6.57
N LEU A 104 7.00 -12.33 -6.54
CA LEU A 104 7.77 -12.15 -5.31
C LEU A 104 6.99 -11.35 -4.24
N LEU A 105 6.19 -10.36 -4.64
CA LEU A 105 5.35 -9.56 -3.73
C LEU A 105 4.13 -10.33 -3.22
N VAL A 106 3.54 -11.19 -4.04
CA VAL A 106 2.30 -11.91 -3.70
C VAL A 106 2.57 -13.21 -2.93
N LEU A 107 3.72 -13.86 -3.15
CA LEU A 107 4.05 -15.15 -2.53
C LEU A 107 4.16 -15.07 -0.99
N PRO A 108 3.63 -16.07 -0.25
CA PRO A 108 3.57 -16.05 1.21
C PRO A 108 4.93 -16.25 1.90
N VAL A 109 5.92 -16.83 1.20
CA VAL A 109 7.27 -17.10 1.73
C VAL A 109 8.09 -15.80 1.87
N THR A 110 7.83 -14.82 1.01
CA THR A 110 8.52 -13.53 0.97
C THR A 110 7.80 -12.46 1.78
N ARG A 111 6.52 -12.69 2.15
CA ARG A 111 5.72 -11.80 3.01
C ARG A 111 6.42 -11.33 4.29
N PRO A 112 7.04 -12.16 5.15
CA PRO A 112 7.66 -11.67 6.38
C PRO A 112 8.83 -10.71 6.13
N LEU A 113 9.56 -10.88 5.02
CA LEU A 113 10.68 -10.02 4.63
C LEU A 113 10.20 -8.62 4.20
N PHE A 114 9.17 -8.57 3.34
CA PHE A 114 8.60 -7.32 2.85
C PHE A 114 7.67 -6.64 3.87
N ARG A 115 7.09 -7.39 4.80
CA ARG A 115 6.25 -6.85 5.89
C ARG A 115 7.07 -5.94 6.80
N GLY A 116 8.33 -6.27 7.11
CA GLY A 116 9.23 -5.42 7.88
C GLY A 116 9.47 -4.06 7.20
N ALA A 117 9.86 -4.09 5.91
CA ALA A 117 10.13 -2.88 5.13
C ALA A 117 8.87 -2.00 4.94
N LEU A 118 7.70 -2.61 4.66
CA LEU A 118 6.45 -1.86 4.51
C LEU A 118 6.01 -1.25 5.84
N THR A 119 6.14 -1.98 6.95
CA THR A 119 5.78 -1.48 8.29
C THR A 119 6.69 -0.33 8.70
N GLU A 120 7.99 -0.37 8.39
CA GLU A 120 8.90 0.75 8.66
C GLU A 120 8.60 1.99 7.80
N ILE A 121 8.27 1.82 6.51
CA ILE A 121 7.92 2.95 5.64
C ILE A 121 6.59 3.59 6.06
N VAL A 122 5.59 2.76 6.41
CA VAL A 122 4.29 3.22 6.90
C VAL A 122 4.42 3.82 8.30
N ALA A 123 5.18 3.20 9.21
CA ALA A 123 5.48 3.76 10.52
C ALA A 123 6.27 5.06 10.40
N ALA A 124 7.24 5.19 9.51
CA ALA A 124 7.96 6.45 9.28
C ALA A 124 7.05 7.55 8.70
N ARG A 125 5.98 7.18 7.98
CA ARG A 125 4.98 8.12 7.44
C ARG A 125 3.89 8.49 8.43
N ILE A 126 3.47 7.56 9.30
CA ILE A 126 2.47 7.79 10.35
C ILE A 126 3.11 8.45 11.58
N ALA A 127 4.35 8.05 11.92
CA ALA A 127 5.19 8.65 12.95
C ALA A 127 5.93 9.90 12.47
N SER A 128 5.60 10.46 11.29
CA SER A 128 5.89 11.87 11.02
C SER A 128 5.04 12.70 11.99
N PRO A 129 5.60 13.23 13.09
CA PRO A 129 4.83 13.90 14.12
C PRO A 129 4.60 15.33 13.64
N ARG A 130 3.59 15.52 12.79
CA ARG A 130 2.93 16.83 12.65
C ARG A 130 1.57 16.87 13.34
N ALA A 131 1.20 15.82 14.06
CA ALA A 131 -0.03 15.75 14.84
C ALA A 131 0.23 15.11 16.21
N ARG A 132 0.90 15.85 17.11
CA ARG A 132 0.65 15.94 18.56
C ARG A 132 1.88 16.44 19.33
N ARG A 133 1.84 17.74 19.65
CA ARG A 133 2.25 18.25 20.96
C ARG A 133 1.07 19.05 21.53
N PRO A 134 0.11 18.43 22.22
CA PRO A 134 -0.67 19.13 23.23
C PRO A 134 0.16 19.07 24.51
N GLY A 135 0.94 20.12 24.74
CA GLY A 135 1.87 20.19 25.86
C GLY A 135 1.91 21.60 26.43
N SER A 136 1.04 21.83 27.41
CA SER A 136 1.24 22.68 28.58
C SER A 136 1.88 24.06 28.35
N ASP A 137 1.03 25.08 28.21
CA ASP A 137 1.35 26.39 28.76
C ASP A 137 0.15 26.90 29.59
N ARG A 138 0.07 26.38 30.81
CA ARG A 138 -0.61 27.09 31.90
C ARG A 138 0.35 28.21 32.30
N THR A 139 0.18 29.40 31.73
CA THR A 139 0.31 30.71 32.39
C THR A 139 0.00 31.81 31.37
N ARG A 140 -1.27 32.15 31.18
CA ARG A 140 -1.80 33.51 31.34
C ARG A 140 -3.31 33.48 31.09
N GLY A 141 -4.04 34.04 32.05
CA GLY A 141 -5.47 33.88 32.18
C GLY A 141 -6.27 34.40 30.99
N ASP A 142 -7.28 33.62 30.65
CA ASP A 142 -8.59 34.15 30.30
C ASP A 142 -9.62 33.12 30.78
N VAL A 143 -9.81 33.09 32.09
CA VAL A 143 -10.93 32.35 32.71
C VAL A 143 -12.06 33.37 32.78
N VAL A 144 -13.00 33.27 31.84
CA VAL A 144 -14.26 34.01 31.92
C VAL A 144 -15.12 33.28 32.94
N GLU A 145 -15.21 33.87 34.13
CA GLU A 145 -16.10 33.44 35.20
C GLU A 145 -17.54 33.73 34.80
N GLY A 146 -18.36 32.68 34.70
CA GLY A 146 -19.78 32.81 34.39
C GLY A 146 -20.53 33.26 35.63
N GLU A 147 -21.22 34.39 35.53
CA GLU A 147 -22.15 34.88 36.55
C GLU A 147 -23.40 33.99 36.55
N VAL A 148 -23.69 33.37 37.70
CA VAL A 148 -24.94 32.61 37.89
C VAL A 148 -26.03 33.61 38.26
N VAL A 149 -26.87 33.93 37.29
CA VAL A 149 -28.11 34.67 37.54
C VAL A 149 -29.09 33.70 38.20
N ASP A 150 -29.33 33.89 39.49
CA ASP A 150 -30.42 33.19 40.18
C ASP A 150 -31.75 33.62 39.55
N PRO A 151 -32.63 32.69 39.14
CA PRO A 151 -33.96 33.06 38.67
C PRO A 151 -34.72 33.69 39.83
N GLU A 152 -35.06 34.97 39.67
CA GLU A 152 -35.89 35.73 40.59
C GLU A 152 -37.16 34.93 40.89
N LYS A 153 -37.32 34.58 42.17
CA LYS A 153 -38.44 33.80 42.67
C LYS A 153 -39.72 34.61 42.42
N PRO A 154 -40.73 34.07 41.73
CA PRO A 154 -41.98 34.79 41.53
C PRO A 154 -42.60 35.06 42.90
N GLU A 155 -42.82 36.34 43.22
CA GLU A 155 -43.61 36.74 44.37
C GLU A 155 -45.07 36.36 44.12
N ASP A 156 -45.69 35.72 45.12
CA ASP A 156 -47.08 35.24 45.11
C ASP A 156 -48.11 36.38 44.95
#